data_AF-A0A9P5MDY6-F1
#
_entry.id   AF-A0A9P5MDY6-F1
#
_cell.length_a   1.000
_cell.length_b   1.000
_cell.length_c   1.000
_cell.angle_alpha   90.00
_cell.angle_beta   90.00
_cell.angle_gamma   90.00
#
_symmetry.space_group_name_H-M   'P 1'
#
loop_
_entity.id
_entity.type
_entity.pdbx_description
1 polymer ?
#
loop_
_entity_poly.entity_id
_entity_poly.type
_entity_poly.pdbx_seq_one_letter_code
_entity_poly.pdbx_strand_id
1 'polypeptide(L)'
;MSSVHNLLLLSKKLQERIERFGSIPQPRQLPQGATLSRVPTLPSEGSEGLGQGKEILADDLTLDELSALQTVVEEELVSYDLAKWDDLPLSLSIRLINLFLPFRSHYYFLIDLSRFGHSLPLPPSHPESIHPCLLNACYLAACACNRGGLSPFIPHFLDRTRHFLQQSLMYADRIPHFMWANIIMAAFFVKDRRMLEAMTTAGTVTRLALACGLGLPSDSASGIDESTVDEYLLPPPKDQVEADDRIRLAHSIYTGTQGLPHLGFPASYPFEDWWSPISQEVSFDTQDGKASVPKEKLWRLEVYLKVLVTNTFERVKTFTRSIVANGHLGREEEYLSIETQIRVQRESFRSLYDPQRLRGFEASTPFDINIVLGYATLYGSGLVLHSLWAAHDPAARPKMLECLQGLVNICTHTKNSKRPHLGLISIVHMMNAVRLIAHELKRSTVKKDATLSVSYCVAIGSLLDFLDDTMVFFPAWVDVLSALRSTLTSAATSLSS
;
A
#
# COMPACT_ATOMS: atom_id res chain seq x y z
N MET A 1 -20.75 -20.84 32.01
CA MET A 1 -21.91 -20.98 31.09
C MET A 1 -22.35 -19.67 30.42
N SER A 2 -22.05 -18.46 30.95
CA SER A 2 -22.39 -17.20 30.25
C SER A 2 -21.47 -16.84 29.08
N SER A 3 -20.23 -17.35 29.02
CA SER A 3 -19.29 -17.06 27.92
C SER A 3 -19.62 -17.84 26.62
N VAL A 4 -20.15 -19.07 26.73
CA VAL A 4 -20.68 -19.83 25.58
C VAL A 4 -22.00 -19.24 25.08
N HIS A 5 -22.82 -18.68 25.97
CA HIS A 5 -24.03 -17.96 25.60
C HIS A 5 -23.72 -16.65 24.84
N ASN A 6 -22.70 -15.89 25.27
CA ASN A 6 -22.25 -14.68 24.57
C ASN A 6 -21.61 -14.99 23.21
N LEU A 7 -20.85 -16.07 23.09
CA LEU A 7 -20.29 -16.53 21.80
C LEU A 7 -21.38 -17.06 20.86
N LEU A 8 -22.39 -17.77 21.36
CA LEU A 8 -23.56 -18.17 20.57
C LEU A 8 -24.42 -16.98 20.17
N LEU A 9 -24.56 -15.96 21.02
CA LEU A 9 -25.32 -14.75 20.72
C LEU A 9 -24.59 -13.86 19.71
N LEU A 10 -23.26 -13.75 19.82
CA LEU A 10 -22.42 -13.02 18.86
C LEU A 10 -22.35 -13.77 17.51
N SER A 11 -22.16 -15.09 17.53
CA SER A 11 -22.21 -15.95 16.35
C SER A 11 -23.57 -15.88 15.67
N LYS A 12 -24.68 -15.88 16.42
CA LYS A 12 -26.03 -15.79 15.86
C LYS A 12 -26.32 -14.41 15.29
N LYS A 13 -25.87 -13.32 15.94
CA LYS A 13 -25.97 -11.95 15.38
C LYS A 13 -25.12 -11.75 14.13
N LEU A 14 -23.92 -12.33 14.09
CA LEU A 14 -23.07 -12.35 12.89
C LEU A 14 -23.70 -13.19 11.78
N GLN A 15 -24.26 -14.35 12.11
CA GLN A 15 -24.89 -15.26 11.16
C GLN A 15 -26.20 -14.70 10.59
N GLU A 16 -27.06 -14.07 11.40
CA GLU A 16 -28.25 -13.35 10.94
C GLU A 16 -27.90 -12.13 10.05
N ARG A 17 -26.71 -11.52 10.24
CA ARG A 17 -26.20 -10.44 9.39
C ARG A 17 -25.54 -10.95 8.09
N ILE A 18 -24.88 -12.10 8.15
CA ILE A 18 -24.27 -12.78 6.99
C ILE A 18 -25.34 -13.42 6.08
N GLU A 19 -26.41 -13.98 6.66
CA GLU A 19 -27.54 -14.56 5.92
C GLU A 19 -28.34 -13.50 5.13
N ARG A 20 -28.22 -12.20 5.46
CA ARG A 20 -28.72 -11.09 4.64
C ARG A 20 -27.90 -10.83 3.37
N PHE A 21 -26.70 -11.42 3.24
CA PHE A 21 -25.80 -11.24 2.10
C PHE A 21 -25.20 -12.58 1.64
N GLY A 22 -25.97 -13.38 0.91
CA GLY A 22 -25.48 -14.38 -0.07
C GLY A 22 -24.55 -15.51 0.42
N SER A 23 -25.09 -16.72 0.48
CA SER A 23 -24.49 -17.98 0.95
C SER A 23 -23.32 -18.56 0.11
N ILE A 24 -22.25 -18.99 0.79
CA ILE A 24 -21.21 -19.94 0.31
C ILE A 24 -20.91 -20.96 1.44
N PRO A 25 -20.66 -22.26 1.18
CA PRO A 25 -20.79 -23.32 2.18
C PRO A 25 -19.52 -23.58 3.02
N GLN A 26 -19.73 -24.11 4.23
CA GLN A 26 -18.69 -24.39 5.25
C GLN A 26 -17.93 -25.71 5.05
N PRO A 27 -16.65 -25.79 5.44
CA PRO A 27 -15.94 -27.04 5.66
C PRO A 27 -15.94 -27.52 7.13
N ARG A 28 -15.79 -28.84 7.28
CA ARG A 28 -15.89 -29.67 8.50
C ARG A 28 -14.83 -29.41 9.56
N GLN A 29 -15.21 -29.63 10.81
CA GLN A 29 -14.40 -29.54 12.04
C GLN A 29 -13.54 -30.80 12.30
N LEU A 30 -12.42 -30.58 13.01
CA LEU A 30 -11.65 -31.56 13.77
C LEU A 30 -11.40 -31.03 15.22
N PRO A 31 -11.08 -31.90 16.19
CA PRO A 31 -11.52 -31.76 17.58
C PRO A 31 -10.58 -30.98 18.50
N GLN A 32 -11.16 -30.37 19.52
CA GLN A 32 -10.50 -29.60 20.58
C GLN A 32 -10.20 -30.45 21.82
N GLY A 33 -9.07 -30.16 22.48
CA GLY A 33 -8.84 -30.57 23.85
C GLY A 33 -7.50 -30.08 24.41
N ALA A 34 -7.49 -28.93 25.10
CA ALA A 34 -6.57 -28.65 26.21
C ALA A 34 -7.00 -27.39 26.96
N THR A 35 -7.24 -27.53 28.27
CA THR A 35 -7.54 -26.48 29.24
C THR A 35 -6.27 -25.80 29.73
N LEU A 36 -6.21 -24.47 29.69
CA LEU A 36 -5.12 -23.66 30.28
C LEU A 36 -5.48 -23.18 31.69
N SER A 37 -4.52 -23.36 32.60
CA SER A 37 -4.57 -22.94 34.01
C SER A 37 -4.02 -21.52 34.20
N ARG A 38 -4.52 -20.86 35.25
CA ARG A 38 -4.20 -19.52 35.75
C ARG A 38 -2.69 -19.22 35.86
N VAL A 39 -2.28 -18.04 35.40
CA VAL A 39 -0.96 -17.43 35.62
C VAL A 39 -1.00 -16.54 36.89
N PRO A 40 0.04 -16.54 37.75
CA PRO A 40 0.13 -15.66 38.91
C PRO A 40 0.76 -14.30 38.59
N THR A 41 0.24 -13.26 39.23
CA THR A 41 0.71 -11.86 39.21
C THR A 41 2.11 -11.70 39.80
N LEU A 42 3.00 -10.98 39.10
CA LEU A 42 4.32 -10.53 39.55
C LEU A 42 4.25 -9.10 40.13
N PRO A 43 5.20 -8.72 41.01
CA PRO A 43 5.18 -7.45 41.73
C PRO A 43 5.77 -6.31 40.90
N SER A 44 5.24 -5.10 41.12
CA SER A 44 5.65 -3.84 40.50
C SER A 44 6.98 -3.33 41.08
N GLU A 45 8.01 -3.18 40.25
CA GLU A 45 9.23 -2.45 40.60
C GLU A 45 9.37 -1.15 39.78
N GLY A 46 9.62 -0.07 40.52
CA GLY A 46 10.20 1.24 40.18
C GLY A 46 10.22 1.75 38.73
N SER A 47 9.34 2.70 38.43
CA SER A 47 9.39 3.56 37.24
C SER A 47 9.99 4.94 37.58
N GLU A 48 11.31 5.05 37.66
CA GLU A 48 12.02 6.32 37.55
C GLU A 48 12.99 6.23 36.36
N GLY A 49 12.62 6.81 35.20
CA GLY A 49 13.49 6.80 34.02
C GLY A 49 12.86 7.07 32.64
N LEU A 50 11.55 7.27 32.51
CA LEU A 50 10.88 7.53 31.22
C LEU A 50 11.00 9.00 30.77
N GLY A 51 12.23 9.50 30.64
CA GLY A 51 12.55 10.85 30.17
C GLY A 51 13.06 10.96 28.73
N GLN A 52 13.16 9.85 27.98
CA GLN A 52 13.81 9.80 26.65
C GLN A 52 12.96 9.15 25.54
N GLY A 53 11.64 9.39 25.52
CA GLY A 53 10.75 8.81 24.51
C GLY A 53 10.93 9.33 23.07
N LYS A 54 11.80 10.31 22.84
CA LYS A 54 11.87 11.04 21.55
C LYS A 54 12.74 10.40 20.45
N GLU A 55 13.46 9.32 20.72
CA GLU A 55 14.41 8.70 19.76
C GLU A 55 14.28 7.17 19.62
N ILE A 56 13.15 6.57 20.01
CA ILE A 56 13.03 5.10 19.99
C ILE A 56 12.93 4.56 18.55
N LEU A 57 12.25 5.30 17.65
CA LEU A 57 11.97 4.86 16.29
C LEU A 57 12.81 5.66 15.28
N ALA A 58 13.71 4.96 14.59
CA ALA A 58 14.59 5.54 13.58
C ALA A 58 14.02 5.25 12.18
N ASP A 59 13.37 6.25 11.59
CA ASP A 59 12.82 6.14 10.23
C ASP A 59 13.86 6.44 9.14
N ASP A 60 14.92 7.17 9.50
CA ASP A 60 15.92 7.71 8.58
C ASP A 60 17.24 6.92 8.59
N LEU A 61 17.17 5.59 8.75
CA LEU A 61 18.37 4.75 8.72
C LEU A 61 18.98 4.69 7.31
N THR A 62 20.29 4.84 7.22
CA THR A 62 21.07 4.62 6.01
C THR A 62 21.09 3.13 5.64
N LEU A 63 21.46 2.81 4.38
CA LEU A 63 21.55 1.41 3.94
C LEU A 63 22.60 0.60 4.73
N ASP A 64 23.70 1.24 5.11
CA ASP A 64 24.76 0.59 5.89
C ASP A 64 24.29 0.34 7.33
N GLU A 65 23.57 1.29 7.93
CA GLU A 65 22.95 1.12 9.26
C GLU A 65 21.87 0.03 9.24
N LEU A 66 21.06 -0.05 8.18
CA LEU A 66 20.06 -1.12 8.03
C LEU A 66 20.71 -2.49 7.91
N SER A 67 21.79 -2.61 7.14
CA SER A 67 22.56 -3.85 7.01
C SER A 67 23.19 -4.28 8.33
N ALA A 68 23.77 -3.33 9.08
CA ALA A 68 24.32 -3.59 10.40
C ALA A 68 23.23 -4.01 11.40
N LEU A 69 22.10 -3.30 11.42
CA LEU A 69 20.96 -3.62 12.27
C LEU A 69 20.38 -5.01 11.95
N GLN A 70 20.30 -5.37 10.67
CA GLN A 70 19.84 -6.68 10.22
C GLN A 70 20.72 -7.80 10.78
N THR A 71 22.05 -7.63 10.71
CA THR A 71 23.02 -8.61 11.24
C THR A 71 22.82 -8.84 12.74
N VAL A 72 22.67 -7.75 13.51
CA VAL A 72 22.44 -7.82 14.97
C VAL A 72 21.11 -8.51 15.29
N VAL A 73 20.03 -8.17 14.57
CA VAL A 73 18.71 -8.79 14.78
C VAL A 73 18.74 -10.28 14.44
N GLU A 74 19.46 -10.67 13.39
CA GLU A 74 19.63 -12.07 13.01
C GLU A 74 20.33 -12.87 14.11
N GLU A 75 21.46 -12.38 14.61
CA GLU A 75 22.19 -13.02 15.71
C GLU A 75 21.34 -13.14 16.99
N GLU A 76 20.62 -12.07 17.36
CA GLU A 76 19.72 -12.07 18.51
C GLU A 76 18.60 -13.11 18.32
N LEU A 77 17.93 -13.15 17.16
CA LEU A 77 16.84 -14.11 16.88
C LEU A 77 17.32 -15.56 16.85
N VAL A 78 18.51 -15.84 16.30
CA VAL A 78 19.10 -17.19 16.30
C VAL A 78 19.42 -17.66 17.72
N SER A 79 19.88 -16.75 18.58
CA SER A 79 20.16 -17.05 19.98
C SER A 79 18.92 -17.16 20.87
N TYR A 80 17.77 -16.66 20.38
CA TYR A 80 16.56 -16.51 21.19
C TYR A 80 15.75 -17.82 21.24
N ASP A 81 15.50 -18.31 22.46
CA ASP A 81 14.79 -19.56 22.73
C ASP A 81 13.38 -19.56 22.13
N LEU A 82 13.14 -20.45 21.16
CA LEU A 82 11.85 -20.67 20.48
C LEU A 82 10.66 -20.82 21.42
N ALA A 83 10.87 -21.35 22.63
CA ALA A 83 9.80 -21.52 23.61
C ALA A 83 9.32 -20.20 24.25
N LYS A 84 10.10 -19.11 24.15
CA LYS A 84 9.82 -17.82 24.80
C LYS A 84 9.34 -16.73 23.85
N TRP A 85 9.08 -17.06 22.59
CA TRP A 85 8.71 -16.07 21.57
C TRP A 85 7.40 -15.34 21.86
N ASP A 86 6.58 -15.85 22.77
CA ASP A 86 5.40 -15.16 23.29
C ASP A 86 5.72 -13.76 23.81
N ASP A 87 6.89 -13.58 24.43
CA ASP A 87 7.35 -12.31 25.00
C ASP A 87 8.74 -11.92 24.47
N LEU A 88 8.79 -11.48 23.20
CA LEU A 88 10.00 -10.89 22.63
C LEU A 88 10.52 -9.73 23.50
N PRO A 89 11.83 -9.68 23.81
CA PRO A 89 12.39 -8.55 24.54
C PRO A 89 12.06 -7.24 23.83
N LEU A 90 11.75 -6.20 24.61
CA LEU A 90 11.39 -4.90 24.05
C LEU A 90 12.49 -4.33 23.14
N SER A 91 13.77 -4.56 23.47
CA SER A 91 14.90 -4.16 22.64
C SER A 91 14.86 -4.79 21.24
N LEU A 92 14.67 -6.10 21.16
CA LEU A 92 14.57 -6.84 19.90
C LEU A 92 13.33 -6.42 19.11
N SER A 93 12.21 -6.20 19.80
CA SER A 93 10.98 -5.68 19.22
C SER A 93 11.20 -4.32 18.56
N ILE A 94 11.86 -3.37 19.24
CA ILE A 94 12.20 -2.05 18.71
C ILE A 94 13.11 -2.17 17.49
N ARG A 95 14.15 -3.03 17.53
CA ARG A 95 15.04 -3.25 16.38
C ARG A 95 14.29 -3.79 15.16
N LEU A 96 13.39 -4.77 15.34
CA LEU A 96 12.57 -5.31 14.27
C LEU A 96 11.62 -4.25 13.67
N ILE A 97 11.03 -3.40 14.50
CA ILE A 97 10.23 -2.26 14.02
C ILE A 97 11.12 -1.30 13.21
N ASN A 98 12.31 -0.94 13.70
CA ASN A 98 13.23 -0.06 13.00
C ASN A 98 13.71 -0.65 11.65
N LEU A 99 13.82 -1.97 11.53
CA LEU A 99 14.06 -2.63 10.23
C LEU A 99 12.86 -2.56 9.27
N PHE A 100 11.64 -2.44 9.80
CA PHE A 100 10.41 -2.34 9.00
C PHE A 100 10.09 -0.90 8.57
N LEU A 101 10.31 0.10 9.43
CA LEU A 101 9.86 1.48 9.21
C LEU A 101 10.29 2.09 7.86
N PRO A 102 11.53 1.91 7.38
CA PRO A 102 11.95 2.43 6.07
C PRO A 102 11.16 1.83 4.89
N PHE A 103 10.52 0.68 5.09
CA PHE A 103 9.71 -0.02 4.10
C PHE A 103 8.21 0.07 4.36
N ARG A 104 7.76 0.80 5.39
CA ARG A 104 6.36 0.78 5.86
C ARG A 104 5.36 1.15 4.76
N SER A 105 5.72 2.07 3.89
CA SER A 105 4.89 2.53 2.77
C SER A 105 4.60 1.42 1.75
N HIS A 106 5.51 0.44 1.61
CA HIS A 106 5.29 -0.74 0.78
C HIS A 106 4.22 -1.68 1.32
N TYR A 107 3.91 -1.56 2.61
CA TYR A 107 2.87 -2.32 3.30
C TYR A 107 1.67 -1.44 3.63
N TYR A 108 1.61 -0.25 3.01
CA TYR A 108 0.56 0.74 3.22
C TYR A 108 0.46 1.18 4.68
N PHE A 109 1.49 1.00 5.51
CA PHE A 109 1.42 1.30 6.94
C PHE A 109 1.68 2.80 7.17
N LEU A 110 0.61 3.54 7.46
CA LEU A 110 0.60 5.00 7.58
C LEU A 110 0.13 5.45 8.98
N ILE A 111 0.50 4.73 10.04
CA ILE A 111 0.13 5.11 11.42
C ILE A 111 0.94 6.33 11.90
N ASP A 112 0.42 7.06 12.89
CA ASP A 112 1.20 8.05 13.62
C ASP A 112 2.35 7.39 14.40
N LEU A 113 3.59 7.59 13.94
CA LEU A 113 4.75 6.94 14.55
C LEU A 113 5.04 7.42 15.97
N SER A 114 4.68 8.68 16.28
CA SER A 114 4.85 9.19 17.64
C SER A 114 3.97 8.39 18.60
N ARG A 115 2.67 8.30 18.34
CA ARG A 115 1.74 7.46 19.10
C ARG A 115 2.15 6.00 19.14
N PHE A 116 2.57 5.45 17.99
CA PHE A 116 3.02 4.07 17.89
C PHE A 116 4.24 3.81 18.81
N GLY A 117 5.22 4.71 18.80
CA GLY A 117 6.41 4.64 19.67
C GLY A 117 6.07 4.73 21.17
N HIS A 118 5.14 5.60 21.55
CA HIS A 118 4.66 5.69 22.94
C HIS A 118 3.91 4.43 23.40
N SER A 119 3.22 3.75 22.47
CA SER A 119 2.42 2.56 22.75
C SER A 119 3.25 1.27 22.78
N LEU A 120 4.43 1.28 22.16
CA LEU A 120 5.33 0.13 22.03
C LEU A 120 5.89 -0.43 23.35
N PRO A 121 6.35 0.38 24.33
CA PRO A 121 6.84 -0.15 25.60
C PRO A 121 5.73 -0.59 26.57
N LEU A 122 4.45 -0.35 26.24
CA LEU A 122 3.33 -0.69 27.12
C LEU A 122 3.10 -2.21 27.14
N PRO A 123 2.77 -2.81 28.30
CA PRO A 123 2.50 -4.25 28.38
C PRO A 123 1.25 -4.62 27.58
N PRO A 124 1.16 -5.85 27.01
CA PRO A 124 0.04 -6.25 26.15
C PRO A 124 -1.37 -6.14 26.77
N SER A 125 -1.45 -6.16 28.10
CA SER A 125 -2.68 -5.98 28.87
C SER A 125 -3.14 -4.52 28.99
N HIS A 126 -2.28 -3.55 28.66
CA HIS A 126 -2.63 -2.15 28.70
C HIS A 126 -3.56 -1.80 27.53
N PRO A 127 -4.66 -1.06 27.73
CA PRO A 127 -5.64 -0.76 26.68
C PRO A 127 -5.06 0.07 25.52
N GLU A 128 -4.00 0.83 25.78
CA GLU A 128 -3.29 1.62 24.75
C GLU A 128 -2.07 0.91 24.17
N SER A 129 -1.74 -0.31 24.63
CA SER A 129 -0.64 -1.07 24.02
C SER A 129 -0.97 -1.46 22.58
N ILE A 130 0.08 -1.70 21.79
CA ILE A 130 -0.09 -2.24 20.44
C ILE A 130 -0.53 -3.70 20.54
N HIS A 131 -1.55 -4.08 19.76
CA HIS A 131 -2.02 -5.47 19.77
C HIS A 131 -0.94 -6.38 19.17
N PRO A 132 -0.64 -7.56 19.76
CA PRO A 132 0.38 -8.46 19.25
C PRO A 132 0.23 -8.83 17.76
N CYS A 133 -1.00 -8.87 17.24
CA CYS A 133 -1.26 -9.10 15.81
C CYS A 133 -0.57 -8.07 14.90
N LEU A 134 -0.58 -6.78 15.29
CA LEU A 134 0.05 -5.72 14.52
C LEU A 134 1.57 -5.78 14.65
N LEU A 135 2.08 -6.01 15.86
CA LEU A 135 3.54 -6.17 16.07
C LEU A 135 4.10 -7.33 15.24
N ASN A 136 3.49 -8.51 15.31
CA ASN A 136 3.94 -9.68 14.54
C ASN A 136 3.82 -9.46 13.03
N ALA A 137 2.82 -8.71 12.55
CA ALA A 137 2.72 -8.33 11.14
C ALA A 137 3.88 -7.41 10.72
N CYS A 138 4.26 -6.44 11.56
CA CYS A 138 5.43 -5.60 11.32
C CYS A 138 6.74 -6.43 11.32
N TYR A 139 6.88 -7.39 12.23
CA TYR A 139 8.06 -8.28 12.28
C TYR A 139 8.15 -9.18 11.05
N LEU A 140 7.01 -9.72 10.60
CA LEU A 140 6.90 -10.46 9.34
C LEU A 140 7.36 -9.60 8.16
N ALA A 141 6.88 -8.35 8.08
CA ALA A 141 7.26 -7.42 7.04
C ALA A 141 8.75 -7.04 7.08
N ALA A 142 9.32 -6.86 8.29
CA ALA A 142 10.75 -6.63 8.50
C ALA A 142 11.59 -7.78 7.92
N CYS A 143 11.24 -9.02 8.26
CA CYS A 143 11.93 -10.21 7.76
C CYS A 143 11.78 -10.36 6.24
N ALA A 144 10.60 -10.05 5.69
CA ALA A 144 10.31 -10.16 4.27
C ALA A 144 11.02 -9.11 3.40
N CYS A 145 11.27 -7.91 3.94
CA CYS A 145 12.00 -6.84 3.27
C CYS A 145 13.51 -7.03 3.33
N ASN A 146 14.02 -7.52 4.44
CA ASN A 146 15.45 -7.72 4.67
C ASN A 146 15.81 -9.19 4.42
N ARG A 147 15.57 -9.65 3.17
CA ARG A 147 15.86 -11.03 2.77
C ARG A 147 17.36 -11.31 2.96
N GLY A 148 17.66 -12.50 3.43
CA GLY A 148 18.94 -12.85 4.04
C GLY A 148 18.71 -13.85 5.15
N GLY A 149 19.49 -13.81 6.23
CA GLY A 149 19.32 -14.74 7.34
C GLY A 149 18.12 -14.49 8.24
N LEU A 150 17.29 -13.47 7.95
CA LEU A 150 15.96 -13.31 8.56
C LEU A 150 14.87 -14.18 7.90
N SER A 151 15.13 -14.75 6.72
CA SER A 151 14.15 -15.54 5.96
C SER A 151 13.60 -16.76 6.72
N PRO A 152 14.40 -17.51 7.51
CA PRO A 152 13.92 -18.63 8.31
C PRO A 152 12.82 -18.27 9.33
N PHE A 153 12.73 -17.00 9.76
CA PHE A 153 11.75 -16.55 10.76
C PHE A 153 10.41 -16.12 10.15
N ILE A 154 10.31 -16.00 8.82
CA ILE A 154 9.07 -15.61 8.12
C ILE A 154 7.89 -16.54 8.45
N PRO A 155 8.01 -17.89 8.37
CA PRO A 155 6.89 -18.78 8.68
C PRO A 155 6.41 -18.62 10.12
N HIS A 156 7.34 -18.35 11.06
CA HIS A 156 7.03 -18.19 12.47
C HIS A 156 6.22 -16.93 12.74
N PHE A 157 6.69 -15.76 12.27
CA PHE A 157 5.93 -14.52 12.44
C PHE A 157 4.61 -14.52 11.68
N LEU A 158 4.53 -15.23 10.55
CA LEU A 158 3.27 -15.42 9.82
C LEU A 158 2.25 -16.21 10.66
N ASP A 159 2.66 -17.32 11.28
CA ASP A 159 1.78 -18.14 12.10
C ASP A 159 1.30 -17.38 13.35
N ARG A 160 2.21 -16.68 14.05
CA ARG A 160 1.88 -15.83 15.19
C ARG A 160 0.93 -14.70 14.82
N THR A 161 1.16 -14.02 13.69
CA THR A 161 0.27 -12.96 13.21
C THR A 161 -1.14 -13.50 13.04
N ARG A 162 -1.30 -14.68 12.40
CA ARG A 162 -2.61 -15.32 12.21
C ARG A 162 -3.27 -15.70 13.54
N HIS A 163 -2.50 -16.26 14.47
CA HIS A 163 -2.99 -16.61 15.81
C HIS A 163 -3.56 -15.37 16.53
N PHE A 164 -2.79 -14.29 16.60
CA PHE A 164 -3.23 -13.07 17.27
C PHE A 164 -4.32 -12.31 16.51
N LEU A 165 -4.40 -12.44 15.18
CA LEU A 165 -5.54 -11.93 14.42
C LEU A 165 -6.85 -12.62 14.81
N GLN A 166 -6.83 -13.94 14.99
CA GLN A 166 -8.00 -14.69 15.46
C GLN A 166 -8.40 -14.24 16.86
N GLN A 167 -7.44 -14.04 17.77
CA GLN A 167 -7.72 -13.53 19.11
C GLN A 167 -8.32 -12.13 19.09
N SER A 168 -7.72 -11.20 18.33
CA SER A 168 -8.23 -9.83 18.20
C SER A 168 -9.68 -9.81 17.71
N LEU A 169 -10.01 -10.63 16.71
CA LEU A 169 -11.38 -10.74 16.20
C LEU A 169 -12.34 -11.40 17.21
N MET A 170 -11.90 -12.48 17.88
CA MET A 170 -12.70 -13.21 18.87
C MET A 170 -13.11 -12.33 20.05
N TYR A 171 -12.21 -11.46 20.51
CA TYR A 171 -12.45 -10.58 21.65
C TYR A 171 -12.88 -9.16 21.25
N ALA A 172 -12.99 -8.89 19.95
CA ALA A 172 -13.12 -7.55 19.39
C ALA A 172 -12.10 -6.54 19.97
N ASP A 173 -10.89 -7.03 20.27
CA ASP A 173 -9.83 -6.25 20.90
C ASP A 173 -9.06 -5.45 19.85
N ARG A 174 -9.02 -4.13 20.00
CA ARG A 174 -8.25 -3.20 19.15
C ARG A 174 -8.43 -3.48 17.66
N ILE A 175 -9.68 -3.52 17.19
CA ILE A 175 -10.06 -3.75 15.78
C ILE A 175 -9.25 -2.92 14.76
N PRO A 176 -8.86 -1.65 15.00
CA PRO A 176 -7.96 -0.93 14.10
C PRO A 176 -6.59 -1.62 13.90
N HIS A 177 -6.01 -2.21 14.95
CA HIS A 177 -4.77 -2.98 14.85
C HIS A 177 -4.95 -4.27 14.04
N PHE A 178 -6.10 -4.95 14.17
CA PHE A 178 -6.46 -6.08 13.32
C PHE A 178 -6.46 -5.68 11.84
N MET A 179 -7.06 -4.54 11.51
CA MET A 179 -7.13 -4.07 10.13
C MET A 179 -5.74 -3.69 9.59
N TRP A 180 -4.92 -2.97 10.38
CA TRP A 180 -3.53 -2.69 10.03
C TRP A 180 -2.69 -3.96 9.80
N ALA A 181 -2.83 -4.96 10.67
CA ALA A 181 -2.14 -6.23 10.52
C ALA A 181 -2.56 -6.97 9.23
N ASN A 182 -3.86 -6.99 8.90
CA ASN A 182 -4.34 -7.60 7.66
C ASN A 182 -3.85 -6.87 6.41
N ILE A 183 -3.77 -5.53 6.39
CA ILE A 183 -3.27 -4.82 5.20
C ILE A 183 -1.77 -5.08 4.99
N ILE A 184 -0.98 -5.16 6.07
CA ILE A 184 0.43 -5.57 6.01
C ILE A 184 0.53 -7.01 5.50
N MET A 185 -0.30 -7.93 6.00
CA MET A 185 -0.33 -9.32 5.54
C MET A 185 -0.72 -9.44 4.06
N ALA A 186 -1.70 -8.66 3.59
CA ALA A 186 -2.09 -8.67 2.18
C ALA A 186 -0.92 -8.23 1.29
N ALA A 187 -0.22 -7.16 1.67
CA ALA A 187 0.98 -6.70 0.98
C ALA A 187 2.13 -7.73 1.04
N PHE A 188 2.32 -8.40 2.19
CA PHE A 188 3.25 -9.53 2.31
C PHE A 188 2.90 -10.66 1.35
N PHE A 189 1.65 -11.12 1.31
CA PHE A 189 1.23 -12.19 0.41
C PHE A 189 1.37 -11.81 -1.06
N VAL A 190 1.18 -10.54 -1.40
CA VAL A 190 1.50 -10.05 -2.75
C VAL A 190 2.99 -10.29 -3.06
N LYS A 191 3.88 -9.83 -2.17
CA LYS A 191 5.34 -9.94 -2.34
C LYS A 191 5.83 -11.39 -2.28
N ASP A 192 5.12 -12.26 -1.58
CA ASP A 192 5.39 -13.70 -1.47
C ASP A 192 4.68 -14.53 -2.56
N ARG A 193 4.04 -13.88 -3.54
CA ARG A 193 3.35 -14.52 -4.68
C ARG A 193 2.12 -15.35 -4.29
N ARG A 194 1.56 -15.14 -3.10
CA ARG A 194 0.37 -15.82 -2.57
C ARG A 194 -0.89 -14.99 -2.87
N MET A 195 -1.17 -14.77 -4.15
CA MET A 195 -2.23 -13.84 -4.59
C MET A 195 -3.61 -14.17 -4.05
N LEU A 196 -3.98 -15.45 -3.97
CA LEU A 196 -5.29 -15.86 -3.44
C LEU A 196 -5.46 -15.47 -1.97
N GLU A 197 -4.39 -15.60 -1.19
CA GLU A 197 -4.38 -15.19 0.22
C GLU A 197 -4.39 -13.68 0.34
N ALA A 198 -3.59 -12.98 -0.48
CA ALA A 198 -3.61 -11.52 -0.55
C ALA A 198 -5.01 -10.98 -0.81
N MET A 199 -5.71 -11.51 -1.82
CA MET A 199 -7.08 -11.13 -2.15
C MET A 199 -8.06 -11.41 -1.01
N THR A 200 -7.96 -12.60 -0.42
CA THR A 200 -8.88 -13.00 0.65
C THR A 200 -8.69 -12.12 1.89
N THR A 201 -7.44 -11.86 2.26
CA THR A 201 -7.07 -10.97 3.37
C THR A 201 -7.50 -9.53 3.09
N ALA A 202 -7.20 -9.01 1.89
CA ALA A 202 -7.59 -7.67 1.45
C ALA A 202 -9.13 -7.49 1.47
N GLY A 203 -9.88 -8.41 0.84
CA GLY A 203 -11.34 -8.35 0.83
C GLY A 203 -11.99 -8.55 2.20
N THR A 204 -11.35 -9.28 3.11
CA THR A 204 -11.82 -9.39 4.50
C THR A 204 -11.65 -8.08 5.24
N VAL A 205 -10.48 -7.43 5.14
CA VAL A 205 -10.26 -6.14 5.81
C VAL A 205 -11.10 -5.02 5.22
N THR A 206 -11.32 -4.99 3.89
CA THR A 206 -12.21 -4.01 3.24
C THR A 206 -13.64 -4.12 3.77
N ARG A 207 -14.19 -5.34 3.84
CA ARG A 207 -15.56 -5.56 4.34
C ARG A 207 -15.70 -5.19 5.82
N LEU A 208 -14.70 -5.52 6.64
CA LEU A 208 -14.69 -5.14 8.06
C LEU A 208 -14.63 -3.61 8.21
N ALA A 209 -13.78 -2.93 7.44
CA ALA A 209 -13.68 -1.47 7.47
C ALA A 209 -15.01 -0.79 7.15
N LEU A 210 -15.72 -1.26 6.10
CA LEU A 210 -17.07 -0.77 5.77
C LEU A 210 -18.07 -1.02 6.90
N ALA A 211 -18.06 -2.21 7.50
CA ALA A 211 -18.91 -2.53 8.65
C ALA A 211 -18.58 -1.67 9.89
N CYS A 212 -17.35 -1.17 9.98
CA CYS A 212 -16.90 -0.20 10.99
C CYS A 212 -17.22 1.26 10.63
N GLY A 213 -17.86 1.53 9.49
CA GLY A 213 -18.13 2.89 8.99
C GLY A 213 -16.89 3.62 8.46
N LEU A 214 -15.76 2.92 8.29
CA LEU A 214 -14.56 3.51 7.72
C LEU A 214 -14.72 3.64 6.20
N GLY A 215 -14.50 4.85 5.67
CA GLY A 215 -14.59 5.13 4.23
C GLY A 215 -15.99 5.47 3.73
N LEU A 216 -16.95 5.74 4.62
CA LEU A 216 -18.27 6.29 4.25
C LEU A 216 -18.23 7.84 4.27
N PRO A 217 -18.98 8.53 3.39
CA PRO A 217 -19.10 9.98 3.42
C PRO A 217 -19.62 10.49 4.75
N SER A 218 -19.00 11.55 5.28
CA SER A 218 -19.50 12.25 6.48
C SER A 218 -20.95 12.73 6.30
N ASP A 219 -21.35 13.09 5.08
CA ASP A 219 -22.73 13.50 4.77
C ASP A 219 -23.72 12.32 4.70
N SER A 220 -23.24 11.10 4.42
CA SER A 220 -24.06 9.91 4.59
C SER A 220 -24.27 9.60 6.08
N ALA A 221 -23.37 10.06 6.96
CA ALA A 221 -23.59 10.01 8.40
C ALA A 221 -24.54 11.10 8.93
N SER A 222 -24.76 12.19 8.19
CA SER A 222 -25.69 13.26 8.61
C SER A 222 -27.16 12.99 8.24
N GLY A 223 -27.42 12.07 7.31
CA GLY A 223 -28.76 11.54 7.01
C GLY A 223 -29.14 10.29 7.84
N ILE A 224 -28.18 9.75 8.59
CA ILE A 224 -28.37 8.65 9.54
C ILE A 224 -28.86 9.32 10.83
N ASP A 225 -30.16 9.16 11.10
CA ASP A 225 -30.83 9.63 12.31
C ASP A 225 -29.94 9.37 13.53
N GLU A 226 -29.74 10.34 14.43
CA GLU A 226 -28.81 10.22 15.59
C GLU A 226 -29.03 8.93 16.41
N SER A 227 -30.24 8.33 16.30
CA SER A 227 -30.63 7.03 16.83
C SER A 227 -29.86 5.81 16.28
N THR A 228 -29.13 5.94 15.17
CA THR A 228 -28.40 4.85 14.50
C THR A 228 -26.87 4.93 14.66
N VAL A 229 -26.35 5.94 15.37
CA VAL A 229 -24.91 6.07 15.68
C VAL A 229 -24.43 4.94 16.60
N ASP A 230 -25.33 4.31 17.36
CA ASP A 230 -25.06 3.10 18.17
C ASP A 230 -24.82 1.83 17.31
N GLU A 231 -24.92 1.89 15.98
CA GLU A 231 -24.82 0.70 15.12
C GLU A 231 -23.40 0.35 14.65
N TYR A 232 -22.44 1.27 14.71
CA TYR A 232 -21.08 1.01 14.22
C TYR A 232 -20.24 0.19 15.20
N LEU A 233 -19.41 -0.71 14.65
CA LEU A 233 -18.58 -1.60 15.47
C LEU A 233 -17.43 -0.87 16.18
N LEU A 234 -16.95 0.26 15.65
CA LEU A 234 -15.93 1.07 16.29
C LEU A 234 -16.57 2.15 17.16
N PRO A 235 -16.10 2.36 18.41
CA PRO A 235 -16.51 3.52 19.19
C PRO A 235 -16.03 4.81 18.51
N PRO A 236 -16.59 5.98 18.84
CA PRO A 236 -16.02 7.26 18.41
C PRO A 236 -14.51 7.34 18.69
N PRO A 237 -13.72 8.02 17.83
CA PRO A 237 -12.29 8.20 18.08
C PRO A 237 -12.07 8.96 19.40
N LYS A 238 -11.10 8.55 20.20
CA LYS A 238 -10.81 9.15 21.52
C LYS A 238 -10.25 10.56 21.40
N ASP A 239 -9.53 10.82 20.31
CA ASP A 239 -8.89 12.09 20.03
C ASP A 239 -8.66 12.28 18.51
N GLN A 240 -8.16 13.46 18.15
CA GLN A 240 -7.92 13.82 16.75
C GLN A 240 -6.86 12.92 16.08
N VAL A 241 -5.86 12.45 16.81
CA VAL A 241 -4.81 11.59 16.23
C VAL A 241 -5.40 10.22 15.89
N GLU A 242 -6.32 9.70 16.71
CA GLU A 242 -7.02 8.44 16.40
C GLU A 242 -7.97 8.62 15.22
N ALA A 243 -8.67 9.75 15.14
CA ALA A 243 -9.49 10.08 13.98
C ALA A 243 -8.65 10.12 12.69
N ASP A 244 -7.49 10.79 12.75
CA ASP A 244 -6.55 10.87 11.64
C ASP A 244 -6.00 9.47 11.28
N ASP A 245 -5.63 8.63 12.25
CA ASP A 245 -5.18 7.25 12.01
C ASP A 245 -6.26 6.37 11.38
N ARG A 246 -7.54 6.56 11.74
CA ARG A 246 -8.67 5.84 11.10
C ARG A 246 -8.87 6.27 9.65
N ILE A 247 -8.71 7.55 9.34
CA ILE A 247 -8.72 8.06 7.96
C ILE A 247 -7.56 7.45 7.16
N ARG A 248 -6.35 7.43 7.74
CA ARG A 248 -5.17 6.80 7.12
C ARG A 248 -5.35 5.31 6.90
N LEU A 249 -5.95 4.61 7.85
CA LEU A 249 -6.27 3.18 7.74
C LEU A 249 -7.26 2.92 6.60
N ALA A 250 -8.36 3.69 6.53
CA ALA A 250 -9.33 3.59 5.44
C ALA A 250 -8.66 3.80 4.08
N HIS A 251 -7.80 4.81 3.98
CA HIS A 251 -7.03 5.08 2.76
C HIS A 251 -6.05 3.96 2.41
N SER A 252 -5.35 3.41 3.41
CA SER A 252 -4.39 2.33 3.23
C SER A 252 -5.07 1.04 2.75
N ILE A 253 -6.25 0.74 3.28
CA ILE A 253 -7.10 -0.37 2.81
C ILE A 253 -7.53 -0.12 1.38
N TYR A 254 -8.03 1.07 1.06
CA TYR A 254 -8.44 1.43 -0.29
C TYR A 254 -7.28 1.27 -1.29
N THR A 255 -6.14 1.92 -1.07
CA THR A 255 -4.99 1.84 -1.98
C THR A 255 -4.43 0.42 -2.09
N GLY A 256 -4.31 -0.31 -0.98
CA GLY A 256 -3.77 -1.67 -0.99
C GLY A 256 -4.68 -2.70 -1.67
N THR A 257 -6.00 -2.49 -1.64
CA THR A 257 -6.98 -3.39 -2.28
C THR A 257 -7.22 -3.04 -3.75
N GLN A 258 -7.16 -1.76 -4.12
CA GLN A 258 -7.32 -1.30 -5.50
C GLN A 258 -6.24 -1.79 -6.46
N GLY A 259 -5.03 -2.03 -5.95
CA GLY A 259 -3.93 -2.58 -6.74
C GLY A 259 -4.21 -3.99 -7.28
N LEU A 260 -5.04 -4.78 -6.60
CA LEU A 260 -5.27 -6.19 -6.93
C LEU A 260 -6.03 -6.38 -8.25
N PRO A 261 -7.12 -5.63 -8.54
CA PRO A 261 -7.76 -5.67 -9.85
C PRO A 261 -6.84 -5.44 -11.04
N HIS A 262 -5.79 -4.65 -10.87
CA HIS A 262 -4.81 -4.40 -11.93
C HIS A 262 -3.93 -5.61 -12.26
N LEU A 263 -3.85 -6.56 -11.34
CA LEU A 263 -3.20 -7.84 -11.57
C LEU A 263 -4.15 -8.88 -12.17
N GLY A 264 -5.36 -8.48 -12.58
CA GLY A 264 -6.36 -9.34 -13.20
C GLY A 264 -7.31 -10.02 -12.20
N PHE A 265 -7.31 -9.58 -10.95
CA PHE A 265 -8.15 -10.14 -9.91
C PHE A 265 -9.51 -9.43 -9.81
N PRO A 266 -10.56 -10.10 -9.32
CA PRO A 266 -11.83 -9.42 -9.06
C PRO A 266 -11.67 -8.40 -7.92
N ALA A 267 -12.33 -7.25 -8.07
CA ALA A 267 -12.45 -6.32 -6.95
C ALA A 267 -13.26 -6.97 -5.84
N SER A 268 -12.79 -6.87 -4.59
CA SER A 268 -13.53 -7.40 -3.43
C SER A 268 -14.76 -6.57 -3.07
N TYR A 269 -14.83 -5.33 -3.57
CA TYR A 269 -15.92 -4.40 -3.34
C TYR A 269 -16.05 -3.43 -4.52
N PRO A 270 -17.28 -3.00 -4.91
CA PRO A 270 -17.47 -1.92 -5.87
C PRO A 270 -16.99 -0.61 -5.26
N PHE A 271 -15.78 -0.19 -5.64
CA PHE A 271 -15.14 0.99 -5.07
C PHE A 271 -15.82 2.32 -5.38
N GLU A 272 -16.86 2.32 -6.21
CA GLU A 272 -17.67 3.50 -6.51
C GLU A 272 -18.34 4.07 -5.25
N ASP A 273 -18.62 3.21 -4.25
CA ASP A 273 -19.21 3.62 -2.97
C ASP A 273 -18.15 3.94 -1.89
N TRP A 274 -16.86 3.74 -2.18
CA TRP A 274 -15.80 4.03 -1.21
C TRP A 274 -15.46 5.52 -1.24
N TRP A 275 -15.88 6.25 -0.22
CA TRP A 275 -15.56 7.66 -0.10
C TRP A 275 -14.14 7.85 0.42
N SER A 276 -13.40 8.75 -0.21
CA SER A 276 -12.09 9.20 0.26
C SER A 276 -12.24 10.57 0.93
N PRO A 277 -12.19 10.67 2.28
CA PRO A 277 -12.36 11.94 3.00
C PRO A 277 -11.44 13.06 2.52
N ILE A 278 -10.27 12.68 2.02
CA ILE A 278 -9.17 13.59 1.70
C ILE A 278 -9.39 14.34 0.37
N SER A 279 -10.34 13.94 -0.48
CA SER A 279 -10.54 14.61 -1.77
C SER A 279 -11.20 15.99 -1.69
N GLN A 280 -11.83 16.34 -0.57
CA GLN A 280 -12.55 17.62 -0.44
C GLN A 280 -11.82 18.70 0.35
N GLU A 281 -10.95 18.35 1.32
CA GLU A 281 -10.49 19.31 2.33
C GLU A 281 -9.15 20.01 2.07
N VAL A 282 -8.31 19.53 1.16
CA VAL A 282 -7.00 20.15 0.94
C VAL A 282 -7.07 21.08 -0.28
N SER A 283 -7.68 22.25 -0.08
CA SER A 283 -7.36 23.41 -0.91
C SER A 283 -5.96 23.88 -0.52
N PHE A 284 -4.99 23.80 -1.42
CA PHE A 284 -3.74 24.52 -1.23
C PHE A 284 -4.08 26.00 -1.35
N ASP A 285 -4.06 26.73 -0.23
CA ASP A 285 -4.00 28.19 -0.27
C ASP A 285 -2.66 28.56 -0.91
N THR A 286 -2.67 28.71 -2.23
CA THR A 286 -1.56 29.28 -2.98
C THR A 286 -1.59 30.80 -2.79
N GLN A 287 -1.32 31.28 -1.58
CA GLN A 287 -0.89 32.66 -1.43
C GLN A 287 0.53 32.78 -2.03
N ASP A 288 0.70 33.69 -2.98
CA ASP A 288 1.99 34.06 -3.61
C ASP A 288 2.70 32.97 -4.43
N GLY A 289 1.99 31.94 -4.91
CA GLY A 289 2.57 30.89 -5.76
C GLY A 289 3.61 30.01 -5.05
N LYS A 290 3.76 30.15 -3.73
CA LYS A 290 4.59 29.27 -2.89
C LYS A 290 3.68 28.51 -1.94
N ALA A 291 3.32 27.29 -2.32
CA ALA A 291 2.68 26.37 -1.39
C ALA A 291 3.65 26.08 -0.23
N SER A 292 3.42 26.68 0.94
CA SER A 292 4.09 26.29 2.18
C SER A 292 3.14 25.37 2.95
N VAL A 293 3.50 24.08 3.03
CA VAL A 293 2.78 23.13 3.88
C VAL A 293 3.51 23.12 5.22
N PRO A 294 2.85 23.46 6.35
CA PRO A 294 3.46 23.32 7.67
C PRO A 294 4.03 21.92 7.85
N LYS A 295 5.22 21.78 8.47
CA LYS A 295 5.87 20.48 8.69
C LYS A 295 4.93 19.47 9.37
N GLU A 296 4.11 19.94 10.31
CA GLU A 296 3.11 19.14 11.05
C GLU A 296 1.99 18.56 10.16
N LYS A 297 1.83 19.08 8.93
CA LYS A 297 0.88 18.60 7.92
C LYS A 297 1.58 17.84 6.78
N LEU A 298 2.88 17.57 6.85
CA LEU A 298 3.59 16.81 5.80
C LEU A 298 3.09 15.37 5.68
N TRP A 299 2.69 14.73 6.78
CA TRP A 299 2.03 13.42 6.68
C TRP A 299 0.68 13.53 5.95
N ARG A 300 -0.07 14.63 6.15
CA ARG A 300 -1.30 14.88 5.38
C ARG A 300 -0.96 15.00 3.92
N LEU A 301 0.18 15.62 3.59
CA LEU A 301 0.67 15.70 2.23
C LEU A 301 1.00 14.31 1.67
N GLU A 302 1.70 13.42 2.38
CA GLU A 302 1.98 12.06 1.89
C GLU A 302 0.69 11.28 1.57
N VAL A 303 -0.25 11.26 2.52
CA VAL A 303 -1.54 10.58 2.35
C VAL A 303 -2.34 11.25 1.24
N TYR A 304 -2.39 12.59 1.24
CA TYR A 304 -3.07 13.38 0.21
C TYR A 304 -2.52 13.13 -1.19
N LEU A 305 -1.20 13.12 -1.34
CA LEU A 305 -0.55 12.84 -2.61
C LEU A 305 -0.93 11.43 -3.10
N LYS A 306 -0.93 10.43 -2.22
CA LYS A 306 -1.38 9.08 -2.59
C LYS A 306 -2.86 9.03 -2.97
N VAL A 307 -3.73 9.69 -2.20
CA VAL A 307 -5.17 9.81 -2.50
C VAL A 307 -5.36 10.43 -3.88
N LEU A 308 -4.74 11.59 -4.09
CA LEU A 308 -4.87 12.40 -5.28
C LEU A 308 -4.44 11.62 -6.53
N VAL A 309 -3.30 10.94 -6.42
CA VAL A 309 -2.75 10.08 -7.48
C VAL A 309 -3.66 8.87 -7.73
N THR A 310 -4.15 8.21 -6.68
CA THR A 310 -5.04 7.05 -6.82
C THR A 310 -6.37 7.46 -7.47
N ASN A 311 -6.94 8.59 -7.06
CA ASN A 311 -8.18 9.13 -7.64
C ASN A 311 -8.03 9.49 -9.11
N THR A 312 -6.92 10.12 -9.50
CA THR A 312 -6.64 10.42 -10.90
C THR A 312 -6.48 9.16 -11.72
N PHE A 313 -5.83 8.15 -11.16
CA PHE A 313 -5.75 6.85 -11.82
C PHE A 313 -7.13 6.18 -11.99
N GLU A 314 -7.99 6.21 -10.98
CA GLU A 314 -9.37 5.72 -11.10
C GLU A 314 -10.17 6.48 -12.15
N ARG A 315 -10.03 7.81 -12.24
CA ARG A 315 -10.66 8.60 -13.31
C ARG A 315 -10.20 8.15 -14.69
N VAL A 316 -8.91 7.91 -14.89
CA VAL A 316 -8.38 7.38 -16.16
C VAL A 316 -8.97 6.00 -16.47
N LYS A 317 -9.13 5.13 -15.46
CA LYS A 317 -9.76 3.81 -15.64
C LYS A 317 -11.23 3.92 -16.03
N THR A 318 -12.01 4.75 -15.34
CA THR A 318 -13.42 4.96 -15.65
C THR A 318 -13.59 5.50 -17.05
N PHE A 319 -12.78 6.49 -17.43
CA PHE A 319 -12.73 7.00 -18.81
C PHE A 319 -12.40 5.90 -19.83
N THR A 320 -11.38 5.07 -19.54
CA THR A 320 -10.98 3.94 -20.39
C THR A 320 -12.12 2.93 -20.56
N ARG A 321 -12.80 2.54 -19.46
CA ARG A 321 -13.94 1.62 -19.48
C ARG A 321 -15.10 2.19 -20.28
N SER A 322 -15.38 3.48 -20.13
CA SER A 322 -16.43 4.18 -20.89
C SER A 322 -16.18 4.11 -22.40
N ILE A 323 -14.93 4.33 -22.84
CA ILE A 323 -14.56 4.20 -24.26
C ILE A 323 -14.77 2.76 -24.74
N VAL A 324 -14.30 1.77 -23.98
CA VAL A 324 -14.41 0.36 -24.36
C VAL A 324 -15.86 -0.11 -24.40
N ALA A 325 -16.68 0.28 -23.42
CA ALA A 325 -18.07 -0.15 -23.31
C ALA A 325 -18.97 0.50 -24.36
N ASN A 326 -18.79 1.80 -24.63
CA ASN A 326 -19.68 2.55 -25.51
C ASN A 326 -19.25 2.50 -26.98
N GLY A 327 -18.02 2.04 -27.28
CA GLY A 327 -17.49 2.00 -28.65
C GLY A 327 -17.33 3.39 -29.29
N HIS A 328 -17.54 4.45 -28.52
CA HIS A 328 -17.36 5.84 -28.91
C HIS A 328 -16.32 6.46 -28.00
N LEU A 329 -15.50 7.33 -28.58
CA LEU A 329 -14.55 8.11 -27.82
C LEU A 329 -15.30 8.92 -26.76
N GLY A 330 -14.78 8.91 -25.53
CA GLY A 330 -15.30 9.73 -24.45
C GLY A 330 -15.31 11.21 -24.84
N ARG A 331 -16.01 12.04 -24.08
CA ARG A 331 -16.11 13.48 -24.38
C ARG A 331 -14.70 14.09 -24.31
N GLU A 332 -14.35 14.90 -25.30
CA GLU A 332 -13.07 15.64 -25.33
C GLU A 332 -12.86 16.47 -24.06
N GLU A 333 -13.94 17.08 -23.55
CA GLU A 333 -13.94 17.80 -22.28
C GLU A 333 -13.47 16.94 -21.10
N GLU A 334 -13.87 15.67 -21.06
CA GLU A 334 -13.47 14.74 -20.00
C GLU A 334 -11.99 14.37 -20.13
N TYR A 335 -11.52 14.10 -21.35
CA TYR A 335 -10.09 13.89 -21.64
C TYR A 335 -9.25 15.10 -21.18
N LEU A 336 -9.62 16.32 -21.59
CA LEU A 336 -8.91 17.55 -21.24
C LEU A 336 -8.94 17.82 -19.73
N SER A 337 -10.06 17.50 -19.06
CA SER A 337 -10.18 17.60 -17.60
C SER A 337 -9.18 16.67 -16.89
N ILE A 338 -9.11 15.40 -17.30
CA ILE A 338 -8.20 14.42 -16.71
C ILE A 338 -6.74 14.77 -17.03
N GLU A 339 -6.43 15.16 -18.28
CA GLU A 339 -5.09 15.60 -18.67
C GLU A 339 -4.63 16.79 -17.82
N THR A 340 -5.49 17.80 -17.69
CA THR A 340 -5.18 19.00 -16.89
C THR A 340 -4.91 18.62 -15.44
N GLN A 341 -5.71 17.71 -14.87
CA GLN A 341 -5.50 17.22 -13.52
C GLN A 341 -4.14 16.52 -13.38
N ILE A 342 -3.79 15.59 -14.28
CA ILE A 342 -2.49 14.90 -14.27
C ILE A 342 -1.34 15.91 -14.36
N ARG A 343 -1.46 16.93 -15.23
CA ARG A 343 -0.44 17.97 -15.39
C ARG A 343 -0.27 18.81 -14.12
N VAL A 344 -1.37 19.31 -13.55
CA VAL A 344 -1.35 20.11 -12.32
C VAL A 344 -0.71 19.31 -11.19
N GLN A 345 -1.10 18.04 -11.03
CA GLN A 345 -0.52 17.17 -10.01
C GLN A 345 0.97 16.93 -10.22
N ARG A 346 1.41 16.65 -11.46
CA ARG A 346 2.85 16.49 -11.76
C ARG A 346 3.65 17.73 -11.35
N GLU A 347 3.13 18.93 -11.62
CA GLU A 347 3.81 20.16 -11.20
C GLU A 347 3.75 20.39 -9.69
N SER A 348 2.64 20.05 -9.02
CA SER A 348 2.57 20.04 -7.55
C SER A 348 3.63 19.11 -6.97
N PHE A 349 3.72 17.86 -7.43
CA PHE A 349 4.78 16.93 -7.03
C PHE A 349 6.18 17.49 -7.32
N ARG A 350 6.38 18.18 -8.47
CA ARG A 350 7.67 18.76 -8.84
C ARG A 350 8.09 19.89 -7.91
N SER A 351 7.14 20.72 -7.49
CA SER A 351 7.38 21.78 -6.52
C SER A 351 7.74 21.25 -5.13
N LEU A 352 7.24 20.06 -4.79
CA LEU A 352 7.56 19.35 -3.55
C LEU A 352 8.91 18.62 -3.65
N TYR A 353 9.24 18.13 -4.84
CA TYR A 353 10.45 17.38 -5.15
C TYR A 353 11.59 18.28 -5.67
N ASP A 354 11.64 19.58 -5.35
CA ASP A 354 12.75 20.43 -5.80
C ASP A 354 14.09 19.83 -5.31
N PRO A 355 14.94 19.28 -6.21
CA PRO A 355 16.17 18.60 -5.82
C PRO A 355 17.14 19.53 -5.11
N GLN A 356 17.00 20.86 -5.25
CA GLN A 356 17.79 21.84 -4.52
C GLN A 356 17.28 22.05 -3.09
N ARG A 357 15.95 22.00 -2.86
CA ARG A 357 15.39 22.01 -1.49
C ARG A 357 15.73 20.73 -0.74
N LEU A 358 15.82 19.61 -1.47
CA LEU A 358 16.30 18.32 -0.96
C LEU A 358 17.83 18.26 -0.79
N ARG A 359 18.61 19.29 -1.12
CA ARG A 359 20.05 19.33 -0.76
C ARG A 359 20.31 19.83 0.66
N GLY A 360 19.35 20.56 1.25
CA GLY A 360 19.42 20.97 2.66
C GLY A 360 18.91 19.90 3.62
N PHE A 361 18.18 18.92 3.09
CA PHE A 361 18.01 17.62 3.72
C PHE A 361 19.19 16.77 3.24
N GLU A 362 20.10 16.40 4.12
CA GLU A 362 21.29 15.64 3.73
C GLU A 362 20.92 14.38 2.93
N ALA A 363 21.86 13.83 2.16
CA ALA A 363 21.71 12.58 1.39
C ALA A 363 21.27 11.35 2.22
N SER A 364 21.08 11.52 3.53
CA SER A 364 20.46 10.61 4.48
C SER A 364 18.94 10.62 4.46
N THR A 365 18.27 11.68 3.97
CA THR A 365 16.80 11.66 3.91
C THR A 365 16.35 10.60 2.91
N PRO A 366 15.56 9.61 3.35
CA PRO A 366 15.18 8.52 2.51
C PRO A 366 14.49 9.08 1.28
N PHE A 367 15.04 8.73 0.11
CA PHE A 367 14.38 8.86 -1.17
C PHE A 367 12.92 8.43 -0.98
N ASP A 368 12.01 9.40 -0.90
CA ASP A 368 10.65 9.11 -0.46
C ASP A 368 9.99 8.31 -1.57
N ILE A 369 9.98 7.00 -1.37
CA ILE A 369 9.43 6.03 -2.30
C ILE A 369 7.97 6.34 -2.65
N ASN A 370 7.28 7.10 -1.78
CA ASN A 370 5.93 7.59 -2.05
C ASN A 370 5.89 8.64 -3.15
N ILE A 371 6.88 9.53 -3.23
CA ILE A 371 6.99 10.52 -4.31
C ILE A 371 7.22 9.80 -5.63
N VAL A 372 8.10 8.80 -5.63
CA VAL A 372 8.42 7.98 -6.80
C VAL A 372 7.22 7.18 -7.28
N LEU A 373 6.51 6.56 -6.34
CA LEU A 373 5.26 5.86 -6.58
C LEU A 373 4.20 6.83 -7.14
N GLY A 374 4.10 8.03 -6.58
CA GLY A 374 3.23 9.10 -7.05
C GLY A 374 3.51 9.46 -8.50
N TYR A 375 4.76 9.78 -8.84
CA TYR A 375 5.17 10.08 -10.20
C TYR A 375 4.96 8.92 -11.17
N ALA A 376 5.35 7.71 -10.77
CA ALA A 376 5.18 6.53 -11.60
C ALA A 376 3.69 6.30 -11.94
N THR A 377 2.81 6.51 -10.96
CA THR A 377 1.37 6.41 -11.16
C THR A 377 0.83 7.54 -12.04
N LEU A 378 1.30 8.79 -11.88
CA LEU A 378 0.88 9.93 -12.71
C LEU A 378 1.30 9.76 -14.17
N TYR A 379 2.57 9.43 -14.42
CA TYR A 379 3.06 9.18 -15.77
C TYR A 379 2.45 7.92 -16.38
N GLY A 380 2.26 6.86 -15.60
CA GLY A 380 1.54 5.66 -16.03
C GLY A 380 0.10 5.97 -16.43
N SER A 381 -0.59 6.79 -15.64
CA SER A 381 -1.97 7.23 -15.91
C SER A 381 -2.04 8.11 -17.16
N GLY A 382 -1.12 9.07 -17.31
CA GLY A 382 -1.02 9.90 -18.51
C GLY A 382 -0.72 9.09 -19.76
N LEU A 383 0.16 8.09 -19.65
CA LEU A 383 0.46 7.19 -20.75
C LEU A 383 -0.77 6.39 -21.21
N VAL A 384 -1.54 5.81 -20.27
CA VAL A 384 -2.80 5.13 -20.58
C VAL A 384 -3.76 6.09 -21.28
N LEU A 385 -4.00 7.26 -20.69
CA LEU A 385 -4.91 8.28 -21.21
C LEU A 385 -4.55 8.69 -22.65
N HIS A 386 -3.30 9.07 -22.88
CA HIS A 386 -2.83 9.54 -24.18
C HIS A 386 -2.78 8.41 -25.22
N SER A 387 -2.49 7.17 -24.81
CA SER A 387 -2.48 6.02 -25.74
C SER A 387 -3.86 5.72 -26.33
N LEU A 388 -4.91 5.89 -25.53
CA LEU A 388 -6.30 5.71 -25.98
C LEU A 388 -6.71 6.86 -26.90
N TRP A 389 -6.36 8.09 -26.53
CA TRP A 389 -6.71 9.28 -27.30
C TRP A 389 -5.93 9.39 -28.61
N ALA A 390 -4.71 8.85 -28.69
CA ALA A 390 -3.88 8.86 -29.90
C ALA A 390 -4.50 8.14 -31.11
N ALA A 391 -5.47 7.26 -30.88
CA ALA A 391 -6.26 6.64 -31.96
C ALA A 391 -7.18 7.65 -32.66
N HIS A 392 -7.60 8.70 -31.94
CA HIS A 392 -8.48 9.75 -32.44
C HIS A 392 -7.70 10.99 -32.88
N ASP A 393 -6.81 11.47 -32.01
CA ASP A 393 -5.97 12.63 -32.26
C ASP A 393 -4.47 12.26 -32.20
N PRO A 394 -3.80 12.17 -33.36
CA PRO A 394 -2.36 11.97 -33.44
C PRO A 394 -1.51 12.92 -32.58
N ALA A 395 -2.02 14.13 -32.25
CA ALA A 395 -1.32 15.10 -31.41
C ALA A 395 -1.15 14.65 -29.95
N ALA A 396 -1.82 13.55 -29.52
CA ALA A 396 -1.58 12.93 -28.22
C ALA A 396 -0.29 12.09 -28.17
N ARG A 397 0.30 11.67 -29.30
CA ARG A 397 1.50 10.81 -29.32
C ARG A 397 2.74 11.46 -28.68
N PRO A 398 3.04 12.76 -28.91
CA PRO A 398 4.13 13.44 -28.19
C PRO A 398 3.93 13.43 -26.67
N LYS A 399 2.70 13.63 -26.18
CA LYS A 399 2.37 13.58 -24.75
C LYS A 399 2.54 12.15 -24.18
N MET A 400 2.17 11.15 -24.98
CA MET A 400 2.43 9.74 -24.65
C MET A 400 3.94 9.46 -24.50
N LEU A 401 4.76 9.96 -25.43
CA LEU A 401 6.21 9.82 -25.36
C LEU A 401 6.81 10.55 -24.15
N GLU A 402 6.33 11.76 -23.84
CA GLU A 402 6.72 12.49 -22.63
C GLU A 402 6.45 11.66 -21.36
N CYS A 403 5.26 11.05 -21.28
CA CYS A 403 4.90 10.22 -20.14
C CYS A 403 5.80 8.97 -20.01
N LEU A 404 6.10 8.33 -21.13
CA LEU A 404 7.01 7.20 -21.17
C LEU A 404 8.43 7.60 -20.73
N GLN A 405 8.95 8.72 -21.23
CA GLN A 405 10.27 9.22 -20.82
C GLN A 405 10.30 9.54 -19.32
N GLY A 406 9.20 10.09 -18.77
CA GLY A 406 9.02 10.26 -17.33
C GLY A 406 9.18 8.96 -16.56
N LEU A 407 8.52 7.88 -16.99
CA LEU A 407 8.67 6.54 -16.37
C LEU A 407 10.10 6.00 -16.46
N VAL A 408 10.76 6.14 -17.62
CA VAL A 408 12.15 5.69 -17.81
C VAL A 408 13.10 6.46 -16.88
N ASN A 409 12.92 7.77 -16.75
CA ASN A 409 13.72 8.61 -15.86
C ASN A 409 13.57 8.17 -14.40
N ILE A 410 12.35 7.84 -13.98
CA ILE A 410 12.08 7.30 -12.64
C ILE A 410 12.80 5.97 -12.44
N CYS A 411 12.66 5.02 -13.37
CA CYS A 411 13.33 3.73 -13.29
C CYS A 411 14.84 3.87 -13.19
N THR A 412 15.42 4.72 -14.03
CA THR A 412 16.86 5.00 -14.05
C THR A 412 17.32 5.58 -12.71
N HIS A 413 16.56 6.53 -12.17
CA HIS A 413 16.87 7.14 -10.88
C HIS A 413 16.76 6.13 -9.73
N THR A 414 15.71 5.31 -9.69
CA THR A 414 15.52 4.24 -8.69
C THR A 414 16.62 3.18 -8.78
N LYS A 415 17.05 2.81 -9.99
CA LYS A 415 18.18 1.89 -10.19
C LYS A 415 19.49 2.47 -9.63
N ASN A 416 19.74 3.74 -9.92
CA ASN A 416 20.95 4.43 -9.46
C ASN A 416 20.98 4.69 -7.95
N SER A 417 19.82 4.78 -7.28
CA SER A 417 19.74 4.98 -5.84
C SER A 417 20.05 3.72 -5.01
N LYS A 418 20.35 2.58 -5.66
CA LYS A 418 20.57 1.27 -5.01
C LYS A 418 19.39 0.81 -4.13
N ARG A 419 18.20 1.37 -4.34
CA ARG A 419 16.97 1.01 -3.65
C ARG A 419 15.97 0.46 -4.69
N PRO A 420 16.13 -0.79 -5.15
CA PRO A 420 15.30 -1.34 -6.23
C PRO A 420 13.85 -1.62 -5.80
N HIS A 421 13.48 -1.31 -4.55
CA HIS A 421 12.16 -1.59 -4.04
C HIS A 421 11.15 -0.57 -4.56
N LEU A 422 10.47 -0.92 -5.65
CA LEU A 422 9.24 -0.26 -6.03
C LEU A 422 8.03 -0.93 -5.41
N GLY A 423 7.02 -0.13 -5.11
CA GLY A 423 5.69 -0.63 -4.80
C GLY A 423 5.11 -1.41 -5.98
N LEU A 424 4.23 -2.38 -5.67
CA LEU A 424 3.54 -3.20 -6.67
C LEU A 424 2.82 -2.33 -7.73
N ILE A 425 2.20 -1.24 -7.30
CA ILE A 425 1.46 -0.33 -8.18
C ILE A 425 2.38 0.25 -9.26
N SER A 426 3.58 0.74 -8.89
CA SER A 426 4.57 1.23 -9.86
C SER A 426 4.96 0.16 -10.88
N ILE A 427 5.20 -1.07 -10.43
CA ILE A 427 5.51 -2.19 -11.31
C ILE A 427 4.37 -2.39 -12.31
N VAL A 428 3.12 -2.43 -11.83
CA VAL A 428 1.96 -2.60 -12.69
C VAL A 428 1.82 -1.47 -13.72
N HIS A 429 2.10 -0.22 -13.35
CA HIS A 429 2.13 0.89 -14.31
C HIS A 429 3.21 0.71 -15.38
N MET A 430 4.41 0.28 -14.99
CA MET A 430 5.50 0.01 -15.93
C MET A 430 5.12 -1.14 -16.88
N MET A 431 4.48 -2.18 -16.38
CA MET A 431 4.03 -3.30 -17.21
C MET A 431 2.93 -2.88 -18.20
N ASN A 432 1.96 -2.09 -17.73
CA ASN A 432 0.93 -1.53 -18.60
C ASN A 432 1.55 -0.60 -19.65
N ALA A 433 2.56 0.19 -19.27
CA ALA A 433 3.30 1.02 -20.21
C ALA A 433 3.93 0.20 -21.33
N VAL A 434 4.69 -0.84 -20.97
CA VAL A 434 5.33 -1.72 -21.96
C VAL A 434 4.28 -2.38 -22.88
N ARG A 435 3.16 -2.87 -22.32
CA ARG A 435 2.06 -3.47 -23.11
C ARG A 435 1.43 -2.48 -24.09
N LEU A 436 1.10 -1.27 -23.63
CA LEU A 436 0.48 -0.24 -24.46
C LEU A 436 1.39 0.20 -25.60
N ILE A 437 2.68 0.37 -25.32
CA ILE A 437 3.64 0.81 -26.34
C ILE A 437 3.92 -0.32 -27.33
N ALA A 438 4.02 -1.57 -26.87
CA ALA A 438 4.13 -2.72 -27.77
C ALA A 438 2.91 -2.83 -28.71
N HIS A 439 1.71 -2.52 -28.21
CA HIS A 439 0.52 -2.46 -29.03
C HIS A 439 0.55 -1.28 -30.03
N GLU A 440 1.01 -0.11 -29.62
CA GLU A 440 1.13 1.06 -30.50
C GLU A 440 2.21 0.86 -31.58
N LEU A 441 3.33 0.21 -31.26
CA LEU A 441 4.36 -0.20 -32.24
C LEU A 441 3.82 -1.19 -33.28
N LYS A 442 2.86 -2.05 -32.91
CA LYS A 442 2.19 -2.95 -33.87
C LYS A 442 1.25 -2.20 -34.82
N ARG A 443 0.70 -1.06 -34.41
CA ARG A 443 -0.15 -0.24 -35.27
C ARG A 443 0.69 0.40 -36.37
N SER A 444 0.29 0.13 -37.62
CA SER A 444 1.03 0.46 -38.85
C SER A 444 1.36 1.95 -39.03
N THR A 445 0.70 2.85 -38.29
CA THR A 445 0.96 4.29 -38.30
C THR A 445 2.31 4.66 -37.71
N VAL A 446 2.80 3.93 -36.70
CA VAL A 446 4.12 4.20 -36.09
C VAL A 446 5.25 3.80 -37.03
N LYS A 447 5.05 2.77 -37.87
CA LYS A 447 6.04 2.35 -38.88
C LYS A 447 6.38 3.44 -39.89
N LYS A 448 5.54 4.46 -40.05
CA LYS A 448 5.82 5.61 -40.93
C LYS A 448 6.73 6.66 -40.28
N ASP A 449 6.88 6.64 -38.96
CA ASP A 449 7.73 7.56 -38.19
C ASP A 449 8.83 6.75 -37.47
N ALA A 450 9.95 6.59 -38.18
CA ALA A 450 11.10 5.84 -37.69
C ALA A 450 11.67 6.41 -36.38
N THR A 451 11.68 7.74 -36.24
CA THR A 451 12.22 8.43 -35.05
C THR A 451 11.38 8.11 -33.81
N LEU A 452 10.05 8.17 -33.94
CA LEU A 452 9.14 7.82 -32.85
C LEU A 452 9.25 6.34 -32.48
N SER A 453 9.34 5.46 -33.47
CA SER A 453 9.52 4.02 -33.28
C SER A 453 10.78 3.69 -32.49
N VAL A 454 11.92 4.30 -32.87
CA VAL A 454 13.21 4.11 -32.17
C VAL A 454 13.10 4.59 -30.72
N SER A 455 12.49 5.75 -30.49
CA SER A 455 12.30 6.30 -29.14
C SER A 455 11.51 5.36 -28.24
N TYR A 456 10.44 4.76 -28.76
CA TYR A 456 9.66 3.74 -28.04
C TYR A 456 10.48 2.49 -27.74
N CYS A 457 11.22 1.95 -28.70
CA CYS A 457 12.05 0.77 -28.49
C CYS A 457 13.11 0.99 -27.40
N VAL A 458 13.80 2.14 -27.43
CA VAL A 458 14.81 2.49 -26.42
C VAL A 458 14.18 2.57 -25.03
N ALA A 459 13.07 3.31 -24.91
CA ALA A 459 12.38 3.48 -23.64
C ALA A 459 11.86 2.15 -23.07
N ILE A 460 11.27 1.30 -23.91
CA ILE A 460 10.81 -0.03 -23.49
C ILE A 460 11.99 -0.91 -23.08
N GLY A 461 13.11 -0.89 -23.80
CA GLY A 461 14.32 -1.61 -23.43
C GLY A 461 14.76 -1.24 -22.01
N SER A 462 14.83 0.07 -21.71
CA SER A 462 15.16 0.55 -20.37
C SER A 462 14.15 0.12 -19.29
N LEU A 463 12.85 0.13 -19.60
CA LEU A 463 11.82 -0.36 -18.67
C LEU A 463 11.94 -1.87 -18.43
N LEU A 464 12.21 -2.66 -19.47
CA LEU A 464 12.37 -4.11 -19.37
C LEU A 464 13.61 -4.49 -18.57
N ASP A 465 14.74 -3.82 -18.81
CA ASP A 465 15.97 -4.06 -18.05
C ASP A 465 15.76 -3.73 -16.56
N PHE A 466 15.06 -2.63 -16.28
CA PHE A 466 14.70 -2.27 -14.93
C PHE A 466 13.73 -3.27 -14.27
N LEU A 467 12.74 -3.76 -15.03
CA LEU A 467 11.81 -4.77 -14.56
C LEU A 467 12.55 -6.07 -14.28
N ASP A 468 13.50 -6.52 -15.09
CA ASP A 468 14.26 -7.75 -14.83
C ASP A 468 15.07 -7.67 -13.53
N ASP A 469 15.70 -6.53 -13.27
CA ASP A 469 16.44 -6.29 -12.01
C ASP A 469 15.50 -6.32 -10.78
N THR A 470 14.26 -5.87 -10.96
CA THR A 470 13.29 -5.66 -9.86
C THR A 470 12.34 -6.85 -9.67
N MET A 471 12.03 -7.57 -10.74
CA MET A 471 10.97 -8.59 -10.84
C MET A 471 11.47 -10.02 -10.69
N VAL A 472 12.72 -10.25 -10.24
CA VAL A 472 13.21 -11.56 -9.79
C VAL A 472 12.18 -12.28 -8.88
N PHE A 473 11.29 -11.52 -8.25
CA PHE A 473 10.26 -11.99 -7.34
C PHE A 473 8.94 -12.46 -7.97
N PHE A 474 8.72 -12.42 -9.31
CA PHE A 474 7.42 -12.81 -9.88
C PHE A 474 7.51 -13.65 -11.19
N PRO A 475 7.60 -15.00 -11.07
CA PRO A 475 7.74 -15.92 -12.20
C PRO A 475 6.62 -15.86 -13.24
N ALA A 476 5.38 -15.57 -12.80
CA ALA A 476 4.23 -15.47 -13.71
C ALA A 476 4.40 -14.37 -14.78
N TRP A 477 5.32 -13.43 -14.56
CA TRP A 477 5.60 -12.36 -15.51
C TRP A 477 6.78 -12.65 -16.43
N VAL A 478 7.58 -13.70 -16.17
CA VAL A 478 8.69 -14.08 -17.05
C VAL A 478 8.18 -14.38 -18.46
N ASP A 479 7.06 -15.09 -18.57
CA ASP A 479 6.43 -15.39 -19.87
C ASP A 479 5.92 -14.12 -20.57
N VAL A 480 5.37 -13.17 -19.80
CA VAL A 480 4.89 -11.89 -20.34
C VAL A 480 6.06 -11.03 -20.83
N LEU A 481 7.14 -10.94 -20.04
CA LEU A 481 8.35 -10.21 -20.41
C LEU A 481 9.04 -10.85 -21.62
N SER A 482 9.08 -12.19 -21.69
CA SER A 482 9.59 -12.94 -22.84
C SER A 482 8.78 -12.68 -24.11
N ALA A 483 7.44 -12.73 -24.04
CA ALA A 483 6.56 -12.43 -25.16
C ALA A 483 6.69 -10.97 -25.63
N LEU A 484 6.88 -10.03 -24.69
CA LEU A 484 7.12 -8.62 -25.00
C LEU A 484 8.49 -8.43 -25.67
N ARG A 485 9.55 -9.05 -25.16
CA ARG A 485 10.88 -9.04 -25.78
C ARG A 485 10.82 -9.58 -27.21
N SER A 486 10.18 -10.73 -27.43
CA SER A 486 9.99 -11.29 -28.78
C SER A 486 9.25 -10.34 -29.72
N THR A 487 8.18 -9.70 -29.23
CA THR A 487 7.43 -8.70 -30.00
C THR A 487 8.32 -7.51 -30.40
N LEU A 488 9.18 -7.04 -29.50
CA LEU A 488 10.07 -5.91 -29.75
C LEU A 488 11.22 -6.28 -30.69
N THR A 489 11.79 -7.47 -30.54
CA THR A 489 12.81 -7.98 -31.48
C THR A 489 12.23 -8.06 -32.88
N SER A 490 11.00 -8.58 -33.02
CA SER A 490 10.31 -8.61 -34.32
C SER A 490 10.08 -7.21 -34.89
N ALA A 491 9.60 -6.26 -34.07
CA ALA A 491 9.40 -4.88 -34.49
C ALA A 491 10.72 -4.22 -34.92
N ALA A 492 11.80 -4.40 -34.15
CA ALA A 492 13.13 -3.89 -34.46
C ALA A 492 13.68 -4.47 -35.77
N THR A 493 13.55 -5.78 -35.99
CA THR A 493 13.97 -6.40 -37.26
C THR A 493 13.20 -5.84 -38.46
N SER A 494 11.91 -5.53 -38.30
CA SER A 494 11.09 -4.93 -39.36
C SER A 494 11.40 -3.45 -39.63
N LEU A 495 12.03 -2.75 -38.68
CA LEU A 495 12.48 -1.36 -38.86
C LEU A 495 13.89 -1.31 -39.47
N SER A 496 14.71 -2.35 -39.29
CA SER A 496 16.04 -2.46 -39.92
C SER A 496 16.01 -2.91 -41.37
N SER A 497 14.93 -3.60 -41.78
CA SER A 497 14.65 -3.99 -43.17
C SER A 497 13.90 -2.88 -43.90
#